data_AF-Q1RRE6-F1
#
_entry.id   AF-Q1RRE6-F1
#
_cell.length_a   1.000
_cell.length_b   1.000
_cell.length_c   1.000
_cell.angle_alpha   90.00
_cell.angle_beta   90.00
_cell.angle_gamma   90.00
#
_symmetry.space_group_name_H-M   'P 1'
#
loop_
_entity.id
_entity.type
_entity.pdbx_description
1 polymer ?
#
loop_
_entity_poly.entity_id
_entity_poly.type
_entity_poly.pdbx_seq_one_letter_code
_entity_poly.pdbx_strand_id
1 'polypeptide(L)'
;MLFAAASTGGAYNNGFHGAYRRLAAWRSLTALSGASSAAPVGEVEAHVQECDWYSFGAATAWFERVTWDIGLVSVTPGARRLAVLAATDTD
;
A
#
# COMPACT_ATOMS: atom_id res chain seq x y z
N MET A 1 2.35 -5.48 -4.85
CA MET A 1 1.21 -5.92 -4.01
C MET A 1 0.02 -4.96 -4.06
N LEU A 2 0.18 -3.66 -3.80
CA LEU A 2 -0.95 -2.70 -3.78
C LEU A 2 -1.79 -2.66 -5.06
N PHE A 3 -1.15 -2.64 -6.24
CA PHE A 3 -1.88 -2.67 -7.51
C PHE A 3 -2.65 -3.97 -7.69
N ALA A 4 -2.09 -5.11 -7.29
CA ALA A 4 -2.78 -6.40 -7.37
C ALA A 4 -4.02 -6.40 -6.47
N ALA A 5 -3.88 -6.05 -5.19
CA ALA A 5 -5.00 -5.97 -4.25
C ALA A 5 -6.10 -4.99 -4.70
N ALA A 6 -5.73 -3.78 -5.14
CA ALA A 6 -6.69 -2.83 -5.68
C ALA A 6 -7.36 -3.37 -6.96
N SER A 7 -6.66 -4.22 -7.72
CA SER A 7 -7.14 -4.76 -8.98
C SER A 7 -7.90 -6.06 -8.89
N THR A 8 -7.79 -6.83 -7.82
CA THR A 8 -8.53 -8.09 -7.67
C THR A 8 -9.65 -7.93 -6.66
N GLY A 9 -9.50 -7.04 -5.68
CA GLY A 9 -10.26 -7.14 -4.44
C GLY A 9 -9.59 -8.15 -3.50
N GLY A 10 -10.21 -8.40 -2.37
CA GLY A 10 -9.91 -9.50 -1.46
C GLY A 10 -10.50 -10.83 -1.92
N ALA A 11 -10.52 -11.83 -1.04
CA ALA A 11 -10.92 -13.20 -1.36
C ALA A 11 -12.40 -13.32 -1.73
N TYR A 12 -13.24 -12.49 -1.11
CA TYR A 12 -14.70 -12.61 -1.17
C TYR A 12 -15.38 -11.41 -1.84
N ASN A 13 -14.60 -10.44 -2.31
CA ASN A 13 -15.13 -9.23 -2.92
C ASN A 13 -14.42 -8.93 -4.25
N ASN A 14 -15.10 -8.16 -5.10
CA ASN A 14 -14.53 -7.69 -6.35
C ASN A 14 -13.80 -6.37 -6.09
N GLY A 15 -12.58 -6.20 -6.62
CA GLY A 15 -11.92 -4.90 -6.59
C GLY A 15 -12.74 -3.81 -7.31
N PHE A 16 -12.41 -2.53 -7.10
CA PHE A 16 -13.08 -1.39 -7.76
C PHE A 16 -13.08 -1.50 -9.29
N HIS A 17 -14.07 -1.08 -10.07
CA HIS A 17 -13.97 -1.27 -11.54
C HIS A 17 -12.95 -0.32 -12.22
N GLY A 18 -12.15 -0.85 -13.17
CA GLY A 18 -11.41 -0.04 -14.16
C GLY A 18 -10.33 0.91 -13.61
N ALA A 19 -10.34 2.17 -14.05
CA ALA A 19 -9.32 3.18 -13.75
C ALA A 19 -9.22 3.53 -12.25
N TYR A 20 -10.28 3.33 -11.48
CA TYR A 20 -10.31 3.59 -10.04
C TYR A 20 -9.34 2.69 -9.24
N ARG A 21 -9.04 1.48 -9.74
CA ARG A 21 -8.04 0.56 -9.15
C ARG A 21 -6.65 1.17 -9.16
N ARG A 22 -6.25 1.72 -10.31
CA ARG A 22 -4.95 2.40 -10.49
C ARG A 22 -4.87 3.63 -9.59
N LEU A 23 -5.96 4.40 -9.51
CA LEU A 23 -6.02 5.59 -8.67
C LEU A 23 -5.91 5.24 -7.17
N ALA A 24 -6.58 4.19 -6.71
CA ALA A 24 -6.49 3.74 -5.31
C ALA A 24 -5.07 3.26 -4.95
N ALA A 25 -4.45 2.47 -5.83
CA ALA A 25 -3.07 2.04 -5.66
C ALA A 25 -2.10 3.23 -5.64
N TRP A 26 -2.29 4.19 -6.55
CA TRP A 26 -1.51 5.43 -6.61
C TRP A 26 -1.62 6.24 -5.32
N ARG A 27 -2.84 6.53 -4.87
CA ARG A 27 -3.07 7.29 -3.63
C ARG A 27 -2.43 6.62 -2.41
N SER A 28 -2.48 5.28 -2.36
CA SER A 28 -1.84 4.51 -1.29
C SER A 28 -0.31 4.67 -1.30
N LEU A 29 0.31 4.59 -2.49
CA LEU A 29 1.74 4.83 -2.65
C LEU A 29 2.15 6.25 -2.28
N THR A 30 1.40 7.27 -2.72
CA THR A 30 1.66 8.67 -2.37
C THR A 30 1.61 8.90 -0.86
N ALA A 31 0.58 8.35 -0.19
CA ALA A 31 0.43 8.51 1.25
C ALA A 31 1.55 7.81 2.04
N LEU A 32 1.94 6.60 1.60
CA LEU A 32 2.99 5.81 2.22
C LEU A 32 4.38 6.41 2.01
N SER A 33 4.71 6.93 0.82
CA SER A 33 5.99 7.64 0.62
C SER A 33 6.05 8.96 1.37
N GLY A 34 4.90 9.45 1.83
CA GLY A 34 4.79 10.71 2.56
C GLY A 34 4.83 11.94 1.66
N ALA A 35 4.78 11.76 0.34
CA ALA A 35 4.63 12.83 -0.62
C ALA A 35 3.29 13.56 -0.43
N SER A 36 3.26 14.85 -0.79
CA SER A 36 2.02 15.62 -0.80
C SER A 36 1.04 15.05 -1.84
N SER A 37 -0.24 14.95 -1.50
CA SER A 37 -1.27 14.54 -2.46
C SER A 37 -1.50 15.55 -3.59
N ALA A 38 -0.98 16.77 -3.44
CA ALA A 38 -1.00 17.81 -4.46
C ALA A 38 0.31 17.91 -5.26
N ALA A 39 1.32 17.08 -4.94
CA ALA A 39 2.59 17.09 -5.64
C ALA A 39 2.41 16.59 -7.10
N PRO A 40 3.22 17.10 -8.04
CA PRO A 40 3.33 16.55 -9.39
C PRO A 40 3.71 15.06 -9.37
N VAL A 41 3.26 14.32 -10.38
CA VAL A 41 3.49 12.87 -10.49
C VAL A 41 4.99 12.52 -10.38
N GLY A 42 5.86 13.25 -11.06
CA GLY A 42 7.31 12.99 -11.04
C GLY A 42 7.95 13.19 -9.66
N GLU A 43 7.43 14.12 -8.84
CA GLU A 43 7.91 14.32 -7.47
C GLU A 43 7.45 13.17 -6.56
N VAL A 44 6.20 12.73 -6.71
CA VAL A 44 5.69 11.56 -5.99
C VAL A 44 6.50 10.32 -6.34
N GLU A 45 6.80 10.11 -7.63
CA GLU A 45 7.64 9.01 -8.09
C GLU A 45 9.03 9.05 -7.46
N ALA A 46 9.70 10.20 -7.47
CA ALA A 46 11.00 10.37 -6.82
C ALA A 46 10.94 10.00 -5.33
N HIS A 47 9.96 10.54 -4.58
CA HIS A 47 9.78 10.20 -3.17
C HIS A 47 9.52 8.72 -2.92
N VAL A 48 8.73 8.06 -3.77
CA VAL A 48 8.47 6.61 -3.68
C VAL A 48 9.76 5.80 -3.89
N GLN A 49 10.61 6.20 -4.83
CA GLN A 49 11.88 5.52 -5.12
C GLN A 49 12.94 5.73 -4.03
N GLU A 50 12.88 6.87 -3.33
CA GLU A 50 13.79 7.18 -2.23
C GLU A 50 13.41 6.45 -0.92
N CYS A 51 12.18 5.96 -0.78
CA CYS A 51 11.76 5.22 0.41
C CYS A 51 12.32 3.80 0.42
N ASP A 52 12.73 3.34 1.59
CA ASP A 52 12.95 1.92 1.84
C ASP A 52 11.59 1.23 2.07
N TRP A 53 11.39 0.08 1.44
CA TRP A 53 10.14 -0.67 1.50
C TRP A 53 10.34 -2.05 2.11
N TYR A 54 9.48 -2.40 3.07
CA TYR A 54 9.50 -3.70 3.74
C TYR A 54 8.11 -4.31 3.74
N SER A 55 8.02 -5.61 3.51
CA SER A 55 6.81 -6.36 3.81
C SER A 55 6.94 -7.07 5.15
N PHE A 56 5.81 -7.27 5.82
CA PHE A 56 5.75 -8.06 7.05
C PHE A 56 4.51 -8.94 7.06
N GLY A 57 4.56 -9.97 7.90
CA GLY A 57 3.37 -10.68 8.35
C GLY A 57 3.35 -10.69 9.87
N ALA A 58 2.18 -10.90 10.46
CA ALA A 58 2.00 -11.00 11.90
C ALA A 58 1.47 -12.39 12.28
N ALA A 59 1.98 -12.94 13.40
CA ALA A 59 1.45 -14.17 13.99
C ALA A 59 0.32 -13.83 14.97
N THR A 60 -0.75 -13.21 14.47
CA THR A 60 -1.91 -12.79 15.26
C THR A 60 -3.16 -13.43 14.70
N ALA A 61 -4.22 -13.53 15.52
CA ALA A 61 -5.51 -14.04 15.05
C ALA A 61 -6.17 -13.16 13.98
N TRP A 62 -5.74 -11.90 13.86
CA TRP A 62 -6.27 -10.95 12.88
C TRP A 62 -5.55 -11.01 11.52
N PHE A 63 -4.31 -11.52 11.50
CA PHE A 63 -3.49 -11.58 10.29
C PHE A 63 -3.35 -13.06 9.90
N GLU A 64 -4.33 -13.57 9.17
CA GLU A 64 -4.46 -15.01 8.90
C GLU A 64 -3.33 -15.56 7.99
N ARG A 65 -2.54 -14.66 7.40
CA ARG A 65 -1.51 -14.90 6.37
C ARG A 65 -2.07 -15.64 5.16
N VAL A 66 -3.35 -15.44 4.88
CA VAL A 66 -4.01 -15.94 3.66
C VAL A 66 -3.71 -14.95 2.53
N THR A 67 -3.92 -15.35 1.27
CA THR A 67 -3.53 -14.66 0.02
C THR A 67 -3.81 -13.14 -0.05
N TRP A 68 -4.57 -12.57 0.89
CA TRP A 68 -5.09 -11.21 0.88
C TRP A 68 -4.60 -10.32 2.02
N ASP A 69 -3.73 -10.81 2.90
CA ASP A 69 -3.15 -9.97 3.94
C ASP A 69 -2.00 -9.10 3.39
N ILE A 70 -2.07 -7.81 3.67
CA ILE A 70 -1.06 -6.83 3.30
C ILE A 70 -0.42 -6.30 4.56
N GLY A 71 0.85 -6.64 4.77
CA GLY A 71 1.74 -5.91 5.67
C GLY A 71 2.82 -5.20 4.86
N LEU A 72 2.74 -3.88 4.78
CA LEU A 72 3.69 -3.04 4.05
C LEU A 72 4.15 -1.88 4.91
N VAL A 73 5.44 -1.59 4.88
CA VAL A 73 6.07 -0.48 5.58
C VAL A 73 6.89 0.31 4.57
N SER A 74 6.78 1.64 4.64
CA SER A 74 7.69 2.58 3.99
C SER A 74 8.47 3.34 5.05
N VAL A 75 9.76 3.52 4.79
CA VAL A 75 10.65 4.34 5.61
C VAL A 75 11.25 5.41 4.72
N THR A 76 11.01 6.68 5.06
CA THR A 76 11.58 7.80 4.29
C THR A 76 13.10 7.90 4.50
N PRO A 77 13.85 8.46 3.54
CA PRO A 77 15.28 8.70 3.67
C PRO A 77 15.69 9.29 5.03
N GLY A 78 16.78 8.76 5.58
CA GLY A 78 17.26 9.16 6.91
C GLY A 78 16.40 8.66 8.07
N ALA A 79 15.50 7.71 7.83
CA ALA A 79 14.67 7.04 8.83
C ALA A 79 13.84 7.99 9.73
N ARG A 80 13.48 9.18 9.20
CA ARG A 80 12.78 10.23 9.96
C ARG A 80 11.28 9.99 10.07
N ARG A 81 10.70 9.23 9.15
CA ARG A 81 9.29 8.87 9.11
C ARG A 81 9.15 7.42 8.66
N LEU A 82 8.24 6.73 9.31
CA LEU A 82 7.80 5.40 8.95
C LEU A 82 6.28 5.43 8.77
N ALA A 83 5.77 4.80 7.72
CA ALA A 83 4.35 4.58 7.51
C ALA A 83 4.06 3.09 7.33
N VAL A 84 2.94 2.64 7.88
CA VAL A 84 2.53 1.22 7.88
C VAL A 84 1.16 1.12 7.24
N LEU A 85 1.02 0.18 6.30
CA LEU A 85 -0.26 -0.33 5.84
C LEU A 85 -0.36 -1.79 6.29
N ALA A 86 -1.32 -2.03 7.18
CA ALA A 86 -1.74 -3.37 7.60
C ALA A 86 -3.21 -3.54 7.19
N ALA A 87 -3.50 -4.52 6.34
CA ALA A 87 -4.87 -4.82 5.91
C ALA A 87 -5.08 -6.33 5.85
N THR A 88 -6.25 -6.77 6.26
CA THR A 88 -6.76 -8.13 6.11
C THR A 88 -8.15 -8.05 5.47
N ASP A 89 -8.51 -9.06 4.68
CA ASP A 89 -9.85 -9.22 4.15
C ASP A 89 -10.54 -10.32 4.96
N THR A 90 -11.47 -9.91 5.82
CA THR A 90 -12.30 -10.80 6.64
C THR A 90 -13.76 -10.62 6.23
N ASP A 91 -14.54 -11.69 6.31
CA ASP A 91 -15.98 -11.72 6.02
C ASP A 91 -16.85 -11.06 7.13
#